data_AF-A0A256XGI9-F1
#
_entry.id   AF-A0A256XGI9-F1
#
_cell.length_a   1.000
_cell.length_b   1.000
_cell.length_c   1.000
_cell.angle_alpha   90.00
_cell.angle_beta   90.00
_cell.angle_gamma   90.00
#
_symmetry.space_group_name_H-M   'P 1'
#
loop_
_entity.id
_entity.type
_entity.pdbx_description
1 polymer ?
#
loop_
_entity_poly.entity_id
_entity_poly.type
_entity_poly.pdbx_seq_one_letter_code
_entity_poly.pdbx_strand_id
1 'polypeptide(L)'
;MPARRRKSGGREGVEIETSTQASHTGSEESATIVQASVEYPSIDVEEIEGVGRVTAQKLRDAGYLTARDVAFASVKELAEIIGSEERAKNIIAAAQKLIGLKTFITAFELYERRRNVKKISTGVKSLDELLGGGVETRAITEVVGEFGAGKCFSKDTLIIYMNDDKVHVQQIEQMYEKYAKIYGEQPYDNGYIVKLPENCIKVYTFDGINIKETYATYIYKEKVKKLVRIVTEDGIEVKVTPNHPILILTQDGLKWIKAKDVTSNHIVIGIRKLSCKSNSKLDIKDGYFLGLFIADGTTNPYSIVTTSPEILNFIIQYIEEKDHYKPTIKVDTRNSKKPVYTILIREATLERLNLHYDFKAQTKFIPEEIFNSNIEVIKSFIAGLIDGDGYVEVSKGHLV
;
A
#
# COMPACT_ATOMS: atom_id res chain seq x y z
N MET A 1 71.00 -35.76 -13.87
CA MET A 1 70.20 -36.26 -15.01
C MET A 1 69.65 -35.07 -15.82
N PRO A 2 69.39 -35.22 -17.14
CA PRO A 2 69.10 -34.12 -18.08
C PRO A 2 67.56 -33.83 -18.17
N ALA A 3 67.00 -32.90 -18.95
CA ALA A 3 67.49 -31.96 -19.99
C ALA A 3 66.55 -30.71 -20.01
N ARG A 4 66.96 -29.47 -20.39
CA ARG A 4 66.91 -28.85 -21.76
C ARG A 4 65.57 -29.02 -22.52
N ARG A 5 65.02 -28.12 -23.35
CA ARG A 5 65.27 -26.75 -23.90
C ARG A 5 64.01 -26.37 -24.76
N ARG A 6 63.69 -25.15 -25.25
CA ARG A 6 64.03 -23.72 -24.98
C ARG A 6 63.30 -22.80 -26.00
N LYS A 7 62.65 -21.70 -25.57
CA LYS A 7 62.26 -20.50 -26.40
C LYS A 7 61.19 -20.73 -27.50
N SER A 8 60.55 -19.72 -28.12
CA SER A 8 60.59 -18.22 -28.04
C SER A 8 59.26 -17.66 -28.60
N GLY A 9 58.65 -16.62 -28.03
CA GLY A 9 58.85 -15.19 -28.39
C GLY A 9 57.52 -14.60 -28.91
N GLY A 10 57.21 -13.31 -28.86
CA GLY A 10 57.85 -12.15 -28.21
C GLY A 10 57.33 -10.83 -28.80
N ARG A 11 57.21 -9.76 -27.97
CA ARG A 11 56.95 -8.33 -28.34
C ARG A 11 55.65 -8.05 -29.13
N GLU A 12 54.97 -6.92 -29.02
CA GLU A 12 55.29 -5.57 -28.49
C GLU A 12 54.14 -5.06 -27.59
N GLY A 13 54.31 -3.89 -26.96
CA GLY A 13 53.20 -3.14 -26.36
C GLY A 13 53.23 -1.68 -26.85
N VAL A 14 52.15 -0.93 -26.59
CA VAL A 14 52.10 0.55 -26.49
C VAL A 14 50.74 0.95 -25.86
N GLU A 15 50.74 2.07 -25.15
CA GLU A 15 49.62 2.69 -24.42
C GLU A 15 48.77 3.66 -25.28
N ILE A 16 47.50 3.87 -24.89
CA ILE A 16 46.72 5.15 -25.01
C ILE A 16 46.38 5.57 -26.49
N GLU A 17 45.25 6.17 -26.89
CA GLU A 17 44.21 7.00 -26.26
C GLU A 17 42.81 6.85 -26.93
N THR A 18 41.85 7.64 -26.44
CA THR A 18 40.44 7.85 -26.85
C THR A 18 40.13 8.00 -28.36
N SER A 19 38.91 7.64 -28.81
CA SER A 19 37.76 8.58 -28.91
C SER A 19 36.61 8.16 -29.87
N THR A 20 35.42 8.72 -29.60
CA THR A 20 34.33 9.10 -30.53
C THR A 20 33.52 8.04 -31.32
N GLN A 21 32.21 8.02 -31.01
CA GLN A 21 31.01 7.73 -31.84
C GLN A 21 31.04 6.64 -32.94
N ALA A 22 30.13 5.67 -32.82
CA ALA A 22 29.57 4.92 -33.94
C ALA A 22 28.04 4.94 -33.89
N SER A 23 27.41 5.27 -35.02
CA SER A 23 25.97 5.44 -35.21
C SER A 23 25.21 4.13 -35.45
N HIS A 24 23.88 4.19 -35.36
CA HIS A 24 22.95 3.13 -35.76
C HIS A 24 23.33 2.41 -37.07
N THR A 25 23.25 1.08 -37.07
CA THR A 25 22.28 0.29 -37.88
C THR A 25 22.52 -1.20 -37.61
N GLY A 26 21.45 -1.95 -37.32
CA GLY A 26 21.57 -3.36 -36.90
C GLY A 26 20.23 -4.03 -36.64
N SER A 27 19.48 -4.29 -37.73
CA SER A 27 18.41 -5.28 -37.88
C SER A 27 17.49 -5.57 -36.67
N GLU A 28 16.25 -5.09 -36.76
CA GLU A 28 15.13 -5.68 -36.03
C GLU A 28 14.89 -7.13 -36.50
N GLU A 29 15.41 -8.12 -35.76
CA GLU A 29 14.90 -9.48 -35.86
C GLU A 29 13.50 -9.53 -35.23
N SER A 30 12.49 -9.14 -36.01
CA SER A 30 11.09 -9.39 -35.69
C SER A 30 10.88 -10.89 -35.51
N ALA A 31 10.80 -11.34 -34.26
CA ALA A 31 10.53 -12.73 -33.90
C ALA A 31 9.19 -13.17 -34.49
N THR A 32 9.23 -13.89 -35.61
CA THR A 32 8.04 -14.37 -36.32
C THR A 32 7.25 -15.32 -35.43
N ILE A 33 6.15 -14.84 -34.85
CA ILE A 33 5.24 -15.67 -34.05
C ILE A 33 4.50 -16.62 -34.98
N VAL A 34 5.02 -17.84 -35.12
CA VAL A 34 4.32 -18.93 -35.82
C VAL A 34 3.14 -19.38 -34.95
N GLN A 35 1.99 -18.74 -35.15
CA GLN A 35 0.71 -19.19 -34.62
C GLN A 35 0.33 -20.51 -35.28
N ALA A 36 0.54 -21.63 -34.57
CA ALA A 36 -0.14 -22.88 -34.87
C ALA A 36 -1.60 -22.80 -34.41
N SER A 37 -2.42 -22.04 -35.14
CA SER A 37 -3.87 -22.12 -35.03
C SER A 37 -4.33 -23.50 -35.49
N VAL A 38 -5.13 -24.17 -34.66
CA VAL A 38 -6.02 -25.21 -35.19
C VAL A 38 -7.14 -24.43 -35.86
N GLU A 39 -7.07 -24.36 -37.20
CA GLU A 39 -8.12 -23.79 -38.02
C GLU A 39 -9.32 -24.74 -38.01
N TYR A 40 -10.33 -24.39 -37.23
CA TYR A 40 -11.65 -24.98 -37.34
C TYR A 40 -12.38 -24.24 -38.47
N PRO A 41 -13.16 -24.95 -39.31
CA PRO A 41 -13.89 -24.31 -40.39
C PRO A 41 -14.86 -23.25 -39.83
N SER A 42 -14.92 -22.09 -40.49
CA SER A 42 -15.82 -20.99 -40.13
C SER A 42 -17.26 -21.29 -40.58
N ILE A 43 -17.87 -22.26 -39.93
CA ILE A 43 -19.25 -22.71 -40.18
C ILE A 43 -20.22 -21.78 -39.46
N ASP A 44 -21.30 -21.38 -40.12
CA ASP A 44 -22.30 -20.47 -39.56
C ASP A 44 -23.15 -21.12 -38.46
N VAL A 45 -23.66 -20.34 -37.51
CA VAL A 45 -24.54 -20.86 -36.44
C VAL A 45 -25.86 -21.47 -36.95
N GLU A 46 -26.37 -21.08 -38.13
CA GLU A 46 -27.55 -21.69 -38.75
C GLU A 46 -27.32 -23.10 -39.29
N GLU A 47 -26.07 -23.51 -39.49
CA GLU A 47 -25.72 -24.87 -39.93
C GLU A 47 -25.69 -25.89 -38.78
N ILE A 48 -25.84 -25.45 -37.53
CA ILE A 48 -25.86 -26.32 -36.36
C ILE A 48 -27.20 -27.05 -36.26
N GLU A 49 -27.16 -28.38 -36.23
CA GLU A 49 -28.36 -29.21 -36.05
C GLU A 49 -29.13 -28.82 -34.77
N GLY A 50 -30.41 -28.45 -34.94
CA GLY A 50 -31.27 -27.95 -33.84
C GLY A 50 -31.37 -26.42 -33.72
N VAL A 51 -30.55 -25.67 -34.46
CA VAL A 51 -30.66 -24.20 -34.59
C VAL A 51 -31.52 -23.86 -35.82
N GLY A 52 -32.57 -23.07 -35.61
CA GLY A 52 -33.34 -22.45 -36.71
C GLY A 52 -33.16 -20.93 -36.70
N ARG A 53 -33.58 -20.24 -37.78
CA ARG A 53 -33.40 -18.79 -37.98
C ARG A 53 -33.60 -17.91 -36.74
N VAL A 54 -34.66 -18.13 -35.96
CA VAL A 54 -34.96 -17.35 -34.73
C VAL A 54 -33.94 -17.63 -33.62
N THR A 55 -33.50 -18.88 -33.47
CA THR A 55 -32.44 -19.26 -32.51
C THR A 55 -31.08 -18.73 -32.97
N ALA A 56 -30.78 -18.80 -34.26
CA ALA A 56 -29.55 -18.23 -34.81
C ALA A 56 -29.48 -16.72 -34.63
N GLN A 57 -30.57 -15.98 -34.88
CA GLN A 57 -30.57 -14.55 -34.65
C GLN A 57 -30.24 -14.22 -33.19
N LYS A 58 -30.89 -14.89 -32.23
CA LYS A 58 -30.57 -14.74 -30.79
C LYS A 58 -29.10 -15.05 -30.47
N LEU A 59 -28.51 -16.05 -31.13
CA LEU A 59 -27.10 -16.40 -30.95
C LEU A 59 -26.18 -15.31 -31.53
N ARG A 60 -26.47 -14.79 -32.72
CA ARG A 60 -25.74 -13.67 -33.33
C ARG A 60 -25.85 -12.39 -32.49
N ASP A 61 -27.04 -12.08 -31.99
CA ASP A 61 -27.31 -10.93 -31.11
C ASP A 61 -26.52 -11.03 -29.79
N ALA A 62 -26.25 -12.26 -29.33
CA ALA A 62 -25.42 -12.57 -28.17
C ALA A 62 -23.91 -12.77 -28.51
N GLY A 63 -23.49 -12.51 -29.75
CA GLY A 63 -22.08 -12.58 -30.18
C GLY A 63 -21.58 -13.95 -30.67
N TYR A 64 -22.43 -14.98 -30.72
CA TYR A 64 -22.10 -16.29 -31.28
C TYR A 64 -22.33 -16.28 -32.79
N LEU A 65 -21.25 -16.16 -33.56
CA LEU A 65 -21.33 -16.00 -35.02
C LEU A 65 -21.06 -17.32 -35.77
N THR A 66 -20.32 -18.24 -35.16
CA THR A 66 -19.92 -19.52 -35.77
C THR A 66 -20.26 -20.72 -34.89
N ALA A 67 -20.31 -21.91 -35.52
CA ALA A 67 -20.40 -23.19 -34.81
C ALA A 67 -19.24 -23.42 -33.82
N ARG A 68 -18.08 -22.78 -34.05
CA ARG A 68 -16.97 -22.80 -33.08
C ARG A 68 -17.36 -22.11 -31.78
N ASP A 69 -17.91 -20.90 -31.87
CA ASP A 69 -18.27 -20.11 -30.68
C ASP A 69 -19.28 -20.87 -29.83
N VAL A 70 -20.28 -21.49 -30.47
CA VAL A 70 -21.29 -22.33 -29.81
C VAL A 70 -20.69 -23.63 -29.23
N ALA A 71 -19.72 -24.26 -29.91
CA ALA A 71 -19.09 -25.50 -29.43
C ALA A 71 -18.23 -25.33 -28.16
N PHE A 72 -17.75 -24.11 -27.90
CA PHE A 72 -16.96 -23.74 -26.71
C PHE A 72 -17.76 -22.96 -25.65
N ALA A 73 -19.03 -22.61 -25.92
CA ALA A 73 -19.92 -21.98 -24.95
C ALA A 73 -20.21 -22.89 -23.76
N SER A 74 -20.45 -22.33 -22.57
CA SER A 74 -21.01 -23.13 -21.48
C SER A 74 -22.50 -23.40 -21.71
N VAL A 75 -22.97 -24.55 -21.21
CA VAL A 75 -24.40 -24.90 -21.24
C VAL A 75 -25.28 -23.82 -20.61
N LYS A 76 -24.79 -23.15 -19.56
CA LYS A 76 -25.56 -22.15 -18.81
C LYS A 76 -25.76 -20.87 -19.62
N GLU A 77 -24.68 -20.30 -20.18
CA GLU A 77 -24.73 -19.10 -21.02
C GLU A 77 -25.65 -19.32 -22.22
N LEU A 78 -25.52 -20.47 -22.88
CA LEU A 78 -26.34 -20.80 -24.04
C LEU A 78 -27.81 -21.08 -23.66
N ALA A 79 -28.06 -21.63 -22.47
CA ALA A 79 -29.42 -21.83 -21.94
C ALA A 79 -30.13 -20.51 -21.61
N GLU A 80 -29.41 -19.49 -21.13
CA GLU A 80 -29.97 -18.15 -20.87
C GLU A 80 -30.44 -17.47 -22.18
N ILE A 81 -29.74 -17.69 -23.30
CA ILE A 81 -30.08 -17.15 -24.63
C ILE A 81 -31.24 -17.93 -25.28
N ILE A 82 -31.16 -19.27 -25.25
CA ILE A 82 -32.09 -20.16 -25.96
C ILE A 82 -33.35 -20.46 -25.13
N GLY A 83 -33.28 -20.33 -23.81
CA GLY A 83 -34.38 -20.59 -22.87
C GLY A 83 -34.54 -22.05 -22.41
N SER A 84 -33.53 -22.90 -22.64
CA SER A 84 -33.58 -24.32 -22.26
C SER A 84 -32.18 -24.94 -22.15
N GLU A 85 -31.84 -25.53 -21.00
CA GLU A 85 -30.57 -26.25 -20.81
C GLU A 85 -30.45 -27.51 -21.67
N GLU A 86 -31.54 -28.27 -21.83
CA GLU A 86 -31.53 -29.50 -22.63
C GLU A 86 -31.26 -29.17 -24.11
N ARG A 87 -31.92 -28.12 -24.61
CA ARG A 87 -31.72 -27.64 -25.97
C ARG A 87 -30.31 -27.07 -26.17
N ALA A 88 -29.78 -26.36 -25.17
CA ALA A 88 -28.40 -25.89 -25.16
C ALA A 88 -27.38 -27.04 -25.22
N LYS A 89 -27.53 -28.09 -24.38
CA LYS A 89 -26.66 -29.28 -24.40
C LYS A 89 -26.64 -29.94 -25.78
N ASN A 90 -27.80 -30.11 -26.40
CA ASN A 90 -27.92 -30.74 -27.72
C ASN A 90 -27.28 -29.89 -28.83
N ILE A 91 -27.50 -28.57 -28.81
CA ILE A 91 -26.91 -27.63 -29.78
C ILE A 91 -25.38 -27.56 -29.63
N ILE A 92 -24.84 -27.57 -28.40
CA ILE A 92 -23.39 -27.64 -28.15
C ILE A 92 -22.81 -28.94 -28.68
N ALA A 93 -23.46 -30.09 -28.43
CA ALA A 93 -23.00 -31.38 -28.93
C ALA A 93 -23.03 -31.47 -30.47
N ALA A 94 -24.07 -30.92 -31.10
CA ALA A 94 -24.16 -30.78 -32.55
C ALA A 94 -23.04 -29.89 -33.11
N ALA A 95 -22.81 -28.72 -32.51
CA ALA A 95 -21.75 -27.80 -32.91
C ALA A 95 -20.35 -28.42 -32.77
N GLN A 96 -20.08 -29.12 -31.66
CA GLN A 96 -18.82 -29.85 -31.43
C GLN A 96 -18.59 -30.92 -32.51
N LYS A 97 -19.61 -31.73 -32.82
CA LYS A 97 -19.56 -32.73 -33.89
C LYS A 97 -19.30 -32.08 -35.26
N LEU A 98 -19.96 -30.96 -35.54
CA LEU A 98 -19.88 -30.20 -36.80
C LEU A 98 -18.47 -29.63 -37.05
N ILE A 99 -17.79 -29.14 -36.01
CA ILE A 99 -16.40 -28.68 -36.10
C ILE A 99 -15.35 -29.81 -35.90
N GLY A 100 -15.77 -31.08 -35.91
CA GLY A 100 -14.87 -32.23 -35.82
C GLY A 100 -14.26 -32.50 -34.45
N LEU A 101 -14.81 -31.92 -33.37
CA LEU A 101 -14.40 -32.29 -32.00
C LEU A 101 -14.90 -33.70 -31.68
N LYS A 102 -13.97 -34.63 -31.51
CA LYS A 102 -14.24 -35.94 -30.92
C LYS A 102 -14.74 -35.75 -29.48
N THR A 103 -16.02 -36.07 -29.22
CA THR A 103 -16.63 -36.06 -27.88
C THR A 103 -15.95 -37.04 -26.92
N PHE A 104 -15.36 -38.12 -27.45
CA PHE A 104 -14.56 -39.09 -26.71
C PHE A 104 -13.21 -39.30 -27.40
N ILE A 105 -12.14 -39.30 -26.60
CA ILE A 105 -10.77 -39.63 -27.02
C ILE A 105 -10.16 -40.62 -26.03
N THR A 106 -9.24 -41.44 -26.51
CA THR A 106 -8.48 -42.36 -25.64
C THR A 106 -7.47 -41.60 -24.78
N ALA A 107 -7.08 -42.20 -23.64
CA ALA A 107 -6.02 -41.65 -22.79
C ALA A 107 -4.69 -41.46 -23.55
N PHE A 108 -4.40 -42.34 -24.52
CA PHE A 108 -3.22 -42.25 -25.38
C PHE A 108 -3.30 -41.07 -26.36
N GLU A 109 -4.44 -40.85 -27.02
CA GLU A 109 -4.65 -39.66 -27.87
C GLU A 109 -4.56 -38.36 -27.06
N LEU A 110 -5.05 -38.34 -25.82
CA LEU A 110 -4.91 -37.19 -24.91
C LEU A 110 -3.45 -36.96 -24.52
N TYR A 111 -2.69 -38.03 -24.22
CA TYR A 111 -1.27 -37.95 -23.91
C TYR A 111 -0.46 -37.35 -25.06
N GLU A 112 -0.62 -37.87 -26.29
CA GLU A 112 0.09 -37.35 -27.48
C GLU A 112 -0.28 -35.89 -27.78
N ARG A 113 -1.54 -35.48 -27.54
CA ARG A 113 -1.95 -34.06 -27.62
C ARG A 113 -1.28 -33.20 -26.55
N ARG A 114 -1.18 -33.68 -25.30
CA ARG A 114 -0.55 -32.93 -24.19
C ARG A 114 0.98 -32.89 -24.27
N ARG A 115 1.62 -33.88 -24.90
CA ARG A 115 3.10 -33.96 -25.05
C ARG A 115 3.71 -32.74 -25.75
N ASN A 116 2.93 -32.03 -26.56
CA ASN A 116 3.33 -30.85 -27.31
C ASN A 116 2.84 -29.52 -26.69
N VAL A 117 2.34 -29.52 -25.45
CA VAL A 117 1.97 -28.30 -24.72
C VAL A 117 3.24 -27.50 -24.41
N LYS A 118 3.32 -26.28 -24.94
CA LYS A 118 4.44 -25.37 -24.68
C LYS A 118 4.37 -24.88 -23.23
N LYS A 119 5.53 -24.65 -22.62
CA LYS A 119 5.67 -24.00 -21.31
C LYS A 119 6.37 -22.66 -21.46
N ILE A 120 5.95 -21.68 -20.65
CA ILE A 120 6.52 -20.33 -20.59
C ILE A 120 7.40 -20.27 -19.34
N SER A 121 8.68 -19.98 -19.51
CA SER A 121 9.60 -19.78 -18.38
C SER A 121 9.18 -18.57 -17.55
N THR A 122 9.28 -18.71 -16.23
CA THR A 122 9.09 -17.63 -15.25
C THR A 122 10.32 -16.72 -15.12
N GLY A 123 11.41 -17.03 -15.82
CA GLY A 123 12.72 -16.38 -15.67
C GLY A 123 13.50 -16.83 -14.43
N VAL A 124 12.92 -17.67 -13.57
CA VAL A 124 13.54 -18.17 -12.33
C VAL A 124 13.66 -19.69 -12.40
N LYS A 125 14.89 -20.19 -12.61
CA LYS A 125 15.17 -21.63 -12.84
C LYS A 125 14.53 -22.56 -11.79
N SER A 126 14.65 -22.23 -10.50
CA SER A 126 14.10 -23.05 -9.41
C SER A 126 12.56 -23.07 -9.38
N LEU A 127 11.90 -22.01 -9.85
CA LEU A 127 10.45 -21.97 -10.00
C LEU A 127 10.00 -22.72 -11.26
N ASP A 128 10.75 -22.61 -12.36
CA ASP A 128 10.50 -23.40 -13.57
C ASP A 128 10.63 -24.90 -13.29
N GLU A 129 11.66 -25.33 -12.56
CA GLU A 129 11.83 -26.72 -12.12
C GLU A 129 10.65 -27.19 -11.25
N LEU A 130 10.20 -26.38 -10.29
CA LEU A 130 9.03 -26.68 -9.44
C LEU A 130 7.73 -26.81 -10.26
N LEU A 131 7.57 -26.00 -11.30
CA LEU A 131 6.44 -26.04 -12.25
C LEU A 131 6.61 -27.10 -13.36
N GLY A 132 7.68 -27.91 -13.32
CA GLY A 132 7.97 -28.95 -14.30
C GLY A 132 8.28 -28.40 -15.70
N GLY A 133 9.05 -27.32 -15.77
CA GLY A 133 9.49 -26.62 -17.00
C GLY A 133 8.83 -25.26 -17.25
N GLY A 134 8.20 -24.64 -16.24
CA GLY A 134 7.50 -23.36 -16.36
C GLY A 134 5.97 -23.47 -16.51
N VAL A 135 5.31 -22.34 -16.78
CA VAL A 135 3.84 -22.20 -16.82
C VAL A 135 3.26 -22.85 -18.08
N GLU A 136 2.28 -23.76 -17.94
CA GLU A 136 1.69 -24.46 -19.10
C GLU A 136 0.80 -23.56 -19.95
N THR A 137 1.00 -23.56 -21.27
CA THR A 137 0.05 -22.94 -22.22
C THR A 137 -1.24 -23.76 -22.30
N ARG A 138 -2.36 -23.10 -22.64
CA ARG A 138 -3.72 -23.71 -22.66
C ARG A 138 -4.21 -24.23 -21.30
N ALA A 139 -3.64 -23.73 -20.21
CA ALA A 139 -4.13 -23.88 -18.85
C ALA A 139 -4.35 -22.49 -18.21
N ILE A 140 -5.22 -22.42 -17.21
CA ILE A 140 -5.27 -21.28 -16.30
C ILE A 140 -4.37 -21.63 -15.11
N THR A 141 -3.35 -20.81 -14.86
CA THR A 141 -2.46 -20.95 -13.70
C THR A 141 -2.73 -19.81 -12.75
N GLU A 142 -3.37 -20.11 -11.63
CA GLU A 142 -3.60 -19.16 -10.55
C GLU A 142 -2.47 -19.26 -9.51
N VAL A 143 -1.96 -18.11 -9.06
CA VAL A 143 -0.95 -18.04 -7.98
C VAL A 143 -1.59 -17.29 -6.82
N VAL A 144 -2.11 -18.06 -5.85
CA VAL A 144 -2.69 -17.50 -4.63
C VAL A 144 -1.59 -17.34 -3.59
N GLY A 145 -1.39 -16.10 -3.12
CA GLY A 145 -0.58 -15.80 -1.95
C GLY A 145 -1.46 -15.66 -0.69
N GLU A 146 -0.96 -16.12 0.45
CA GLU A 146 -1.67 -15.99 1.74
C GLU A 146 -1.93 -14.52 2.12
N PHE A 147 -3.16 -14.21 2.54
CA PHE A 147 -3.39 -13.12 3.48
C PHE A 147 -2.60 -13.46 4.75
N GLY A 148 -1.51 -12.73 5.01
CA GLY A 148 -0.48 -13.22 5.94
C GLY A 148 0.92 -13.31 5.32
N ALA A 149 1.11 -12.88 4.06
CA ALA A 149 2.41 -12.67 3.40
C ALA A 149 3.36 -11.63 4.07
N GLY A 150 3.32 -11.53 5.40
CA GLY A 150 4.22 -10.79 6.26
C GLY A 150 3.66 -9.48 6.82
N LYS A 151 2.66 -8.86 6.19
CA LYS A 151 2.26 -7.43 6.40
C LYS A 151 1.62 -7.07 7.76
N CYS A 152 1.83 -7.87 8.79
CA CYS A 152 1.32 -7.65 10.14
C CYS A 152 2.30 -6.81 10.97
N PHE A 153 1.76 -5.79 11.64
CA PHE A 153 2.44 -4.92 12.60
C PHE A 153 2.03 -5.27 14.04
N SER A 154 2.78 -4.76 15.01
CA SER A 154 2.36 -4.78 16.42
C SER A 154 1.10 -3.94 16.61
N LYS A 155 0.26 -4.33 17.56
CA LYS A 155 -1.07 -3.73 17.81
C LYS A 155 -1.00 -2.21 18.15
N ASP A 156 0.09 -1.82 18.79
CA ASP A 156 0.40 -0.45 19.22
C ASP A 156 1.10 0.40 18.13
N THR A 157 1.38 -0.15 16.94
CA THR A 157 1.97 0.61 15.83
C THR A 157 1.01 1.69 15.36
N LEU A 158 1.48 2.94 15.37
CA LEU A 158 0.76 4.07 14.77
C LEU A 158 0.72 3.93 13.25
N ILE A 159 -0.46 4.11 12.68
CA ILE A 159 -0.69 4.09 11.23
C ILE A 159 -1.40 5.36 10.76
N ILE A 160 -1.19 5.69 9.49
CA ILE A 160 -1.86 6.79 8.80
C ILE A 160 -2.82 6.18 7.77
N TYR A 161 -4.11 6.50 7.89
CA TYR A 161 -5.15 6.11 6.93
C TYR A 161 -6.14 7.27 6.73
N MET A 162 -7.01 7.17 5.74
CA MET A 162 -8.00 8.22 5.43
C MET A 162 -9.42 7.67 5.27
N ASN A 163 -10.41 8.41 5.75
CA ASN A 163 -11.83 8.30 5.34
C ASN A 163 -12.22 9.60 4.63
N ASP A 164 -12.76 9.54 3.42
CA ASP A 164 -13.24 10.72 2.67
C ASP A 164 -12.24 11.90 2.64
N ASP A 165 -10.96 11.57 2.37
CA ASP A 165 -9.77 12.45 2.42
C ASP A 165 -9.41 13.04 3.80
N LYS A 166 -10.16 12.78 4.88
CA LYS A 166 -9.75 13.08 6.26
C LYS A 166 -8.68 12.10 6.73
N VAL A 167 -7.52 12.60 7.11
CA VAL A 167 -6.38 11.84 7.64
C VAL A 167 -6.59 11.49 9.11
N HIS A 168 -6.39 10.22 9.45
CA HIS A 168 -6.38 9.69 10.80
C HIS A 168 -4.99 9.16 11.15
N VAL A 169 -4.50 9.49 12.35
CA VAL A 169 -3.24 8.97 12.91
C VAL A 169 -3.52 8.32 14.26
N GLN A 170 -3.48 7.00 14.33
CA GLN A 170 -3.85 6.24 15.52
C GLN A 170 -3.22 4.84 15.52
N GLN A 171 -3.36 4.09 16.62
CA GLN A 171 -2.86 2.71 16.69
C GLN A 171 -3.64 1.78 15.75
N ILE A 172 -2.96 0.83 15.12
CA ILE A 172 -3.58 -0.15 14.21
C ILE A 172 -4.65 -1.01 14.92
N GLU A 173 -4.51 -1.28 16.22
CA GLU A 173 -5.53 -1.94 17.04
C GLU A 173 -6.82 -1.11 17.14
N GLN A 174 -6.72 0.18 17.46
CA GLN A 174 -7.86 1.09 17.55
C GLN A 174 -8.58 1.23 16.20
N MET A 175 -7.81 1.19 15.10
CA MET A 175 -8.34 1.17 13.74
C MET A 175 -9.12 -0.13 13.48
N TYR A 176 -8.52 -1.27 13.81
CA TYR A 176 -9.18 -2.57 13.67
C TYR A 176 -10.47 -2.67 14.49
N GLU A 177 -10.44 -2.31 15.77
CA GLU A 177 -11.59 -2.37 16.68
C GLU A 177 -12.75 -1.46 16.23
N LYS A 178 -12.43 -0.24 15.75
CA LYS A 178 -13.41 0.69 15.16
C LYS A 178 -14.21 0.01 14.05
N TYR A 179 -13.53 -0.60 13.07
CA TYR A 179 -14.21 -1.19 11.91
C TYR A 179 -14.78 -2.58 12.18
N ALA A 180 -14.17 -3.39 13.05
CA ALA A 180 -14.75 -4.65 13.52
C ALA A 180 -16.10 -4.42 14.22
N LYS A 181 -16.24 -3.34 14.99
CA LYS A 181 -17.51 -2.97 15.64
C LYS A 181 -18.58 -2.49 14.65
N ILE A 182 -18.19 -1.90 13.52
CA ILE A 182 -19.13 -1.35 12.52
C ILE A 182 -19.57 -2.42 11.50
N TYR A 183 -18.62 -3.22 10.99
CA TYR A 183 -18.86 -4.16 9.88
C TYR A 183 -18.83 -5.65 10.29
N GLY A 184 -18.44 -5.95 11.53
CA GLY A 184 -18.26 -7.31 12.03
C GLY A 184 -16.90 -7.91 11.66
N GLU A 185 -16.28 -8.64 12.59
CA GLU A 185 -15.13 -9.51 12.29
C GLU A 185 -15.58 -10.96 12.04
N GLN A 186 -14.89 -11.65 11.13
CA GLN A 186 -15.13 -13.04 10.78
C GLN A 186 -13.84 -13.86 10.98
N PRO A 187 -13.90 -15.09 11.52
CA PRO A 187 -12.75 -15.98 11.58
C PRO A 187 -12.18 -16.24 10.18
N TYR A 188 -10.87 -16.12 10.03
CA TYR A 188 -10.18 -16.33 8.76
C TYR A 188 -8.72 -16.70 9.01
N ASP A 189 -8.27 -17.80 8.39
CA ASP A 189 -6.98 -18.42 8.65
C ASP A 189 -6.72 -18.60 10.18
N ASN A 190 -5.61 -18.11 10.71
CA ASN A 190 -5.25 -18.20 12.13
C ASN A 190 -5.77 -17.00 12.97
N GLY A 191 -6.60 -16.15 12.38
CA GLY A 191 -7.05 -14.89 12.96
C GLY A 191 -8.44 -14.47 12.52
N TYR A 192 -8.61 -13.16 12.31
CA TYR A 192 -9.88 -12.54 12.01
C TYR A 192 -9.72 -11.47 10.92
N ILE A 193 -10.65 -11.42 9.98
CA ILE A 193 -10.78 -10.34 8.99
C ILE A 193 -12.01 -9.49 9.25
N VAL A 194 -11.94 -8.22 8.85
CA VAL A 194 -13.11 -7.37 8.63
C VAL A 194 -13.10 -7.01 7.15
N LYS A 195 -14.21 -7.29 6.45
CA LYS A 195 -14.42 -6.82 5.07
C LYS A 195 -14.86 -5.37 5.10
N LEU A 196 -14.16 -4.51 4.37
CA LEU A 196 -14.50 -3.09 4.28
C LEU A 196 -15.44 -2.84 3.10
N PRO A 197 -16.37 -1.87 3.20
CA PRO A 197 -17.08 -1.36 2.04
C PRO A 197 -16.13 -0.75 1.01
N GLU A 198 -16.55 -0.70 -0.25
CA GLU A 198 -15.80 -0.03 -1.30
C GLU A 198 -15.51 1.43 -0.95
N ASN A 199 -14.30 1.89 -1.28
CA ASN A 199 -13.79 3.24 -1.04
C ASN A 199 -13.78 3.72 0.44
N CYS A 200 -14.08 2.86 1.41
CA CYS A 200 -14.21 3.23 2.82
C CYS A 200 -12.91 3.73 3.46
N ILE A 201 -11.80 3.01 3.24
CA ILE A 201 -10.51 3.31 3.88
C ILE A 201 -9.44 3.43 2.82
N LYS A 202 -8.78 4.58 2.78
CA LYS A 202 -7.62 4.83 1.92
C LYS A 202 -6.32 4.74 2.73
N VAL A 203 -5.30 4.12 2.16
CA VAL A 203 -3.96 3.96 2.74
C VAL A 203 -2.89 4.32 1.72
N TYR A 204 -1.70 4.65 2.19
CA TYR A 204 -0.54 4.85 1.30
C TYR A 204 0.09 3.51 0.91
N THR A 205 0.49 3.40 -0.36
CA THR A 205 1.25 2.28 -0.91
C THR A 205 2.43 2.80 -1.73
N PHE A 206 3.46 1.97 -1.89
CA PHE A 206 4.66 2.30 -2.65
C PHE A 206 4.80 1.34 -3.84
N ASP A 207 4.94 1.88 -5.05
CA ASP A 207 4.99 1.08 -6.29
C ASP A 207 6.41 0.86 -6.85
N GLY A 208 7.43 1.17 -6.06
CA GLY A 208 8.84 1.11 -6.47
C GLY A 208 9.41 2.46 -6.87
N ILE A 209 8.57 3.45 -7.21
CA ILE A 209 8.99 4.81 -7.57
C ILE A 209 8.27 5.85 -6.71
N ASN A 210 6.93 5.76 -6.63
CA ASN A 210 6.09 6.77 -6.00
C ASN A 210 5.31 6.20 -4.82
N ILE A 211 5.00 7.08 -3.86
CA ILE A 211 3.97 6.84 -2.86
C ILE A 211 2.65 7.29 -3.47
N LYS A 212 1.64 6.42 -3.46
CA LYS A 212 0.29 6.71 -3.93
C LYS A 212 -0.76 6.21 -2.96
N GLU A 213 -1.96 6.76 -3.07
CA GLU A 213 -3.11 6.33 -2.27
C GLU A 213 -3.77 5.09 -2.91
N THR A 214 -4.28 4.16 -2.10
CA THR A 214 -5.07 3.01 -2.55
C THR A 214 -6.13 2.64 -1.50
N TYR A 215 -7.21 1.96 -1.90
CA TYR A 215 -8.26 1.55 -0.96
C TYR A 215 -7.98 0.18 -0.35
N ALA A 216 -8.14 0.06 0.96
CA ALA A 216 -8.07 -1.20 1.67
C ALA A 216 -9.40 -1.95 1.55
N THR A 217 -9.36 -3.21 1.10
CA THR A 217 -10.56 -4.07 0.95
C THR A 217 -10.85 -4.89 2.23
N TYR A 218 -9.80 -5.22 2.97
CA TYR A 218 -9.86 -6.00 4.21
C TYR A 218 -8.84 -5.46 5.21
N ILE A 219 -9.13 -5.62 6.49
CA ILE A 219 -8.14 -5.51 7.58
C ILE A 219 -8.11 -6.83 8.35
N TYR A 220 -6.94 -7.17 8.89
CA TYR A 220 -6.64 -8.49 9.46
C TYR A 220 -5.97 -8.36 10.83
N LYS A 221 -6.30 -9.27 11.75
CA LYS A 221 -5.75 -9.37 13.10
C LYS A 221 -5.47 -10.83 13.43
N GLU A 222 -4.28 -11.12 13.96
CA GLU A 222 -3.84 -12.45 14.37
C GLU A 222 -3.09 -12.37 15.70
N LYS A 223 -3.07 -13.47 16.47
CA LYS A 223 -2.26 -13.59 17.68
C LYS A 223 -0.98 -14.39 17.42
N VAL A 224 0.10 -13.66 17.13
CA VAL A 224 1.43 -14.25 16.86
C VAL A 224 2.24 -14.53 18.13
N LYS A 225 3.13 -15.53 18.09
CA LYS A 225 3.99 -15.92 19.23
C LYS A 225 5.22 -15.04 19.43
N LYS A 226 5.71 -14.38 18.37
CA LYS A 226 6.95 -13.58 18.37
C LYS A 226 6.81 -12.41 17.39
N LEU A 227 7.41 -11.28 17.75
CA LEU A 227 7.63 -10.13 16.88
C LEU A 227 9.13 -9.88 16.75
N VAL A 228 9.53 -9.29 15.63
CA VAL A 228 10.86 -8.70 15.42
C VAL A 228 10.73 -7.20 15.67
N ARG A 229 11.62 -6.66 16.50
CA ARG A 229 11.76 -5.22 16.76
C ARG A 229 12.99 -4.72 16.00
N ILE A 230 12.76 -3.90 14.99
CA ILE A 230 13.80 -3.20 14.23
C ILE A 230 13.87 -1.79 14.78
N VAL A 231 15.09 -1.32 15.09
CA VAL A 231 15.35 0.07 15.50
C VAL A 231 16.46 0.59 14.60
N THR A 232 16.24 1.74 13.98
CA THR A 232 17.23 2.42 13.15
C THR A 232 18.10 3.37 13.99
N GLU A 233 19.21 3.84 13.42
CA GLU A 233 20.15 4.76 14.09
C GLU A 233 19.50 6.11 14.45
N ASP A 234 18.57 6.59 13.62
CA ASP A 234 17.73 7.78 13.87
C ASP A 234 16.54 7.51 14.82
N GLY A 235 16.51 6.35 15.48
CA GLY A 235 15.57 6.04 16.56
C GLY A 235 14.18 5.57 16.12
N ILE A 236 13.93 5.39 14.82
CA ILE A 236 12.65 4.87 14.32
C ILE A 236 12.52 3.39 14.71
N GLU A 237 11.46 3.06 15.44
CA GLU A 237 11.15 1.68 15.84
C GLU A 237 9.99 1.10 15.01
N VAL A 238 10.20 -0.12 14.50
CA VAL A 238 9.17 -0.91 13.82
C VAL A 238 9.10 -2.29 14.47
N LYS A 239 7.91 -2.68 14.95
CA LYS A 239 7.61 -3.99 15.53
C LYS A 239 6.66 -4.76 14.61
N VAL A 240 7.13 -5.88 14.06
CA VAL A 240 6.46 -6.62 12.99
C VAL A 240 6.63 -8.14 13.13
N THR A 241 5.87 -8.93 12.39
CA THR A 241 6.08 -10.39 12.37
C THR A 241 7.39 -10.79 11.68
N PRO A 242 7.98 -11.96 11.99
CA PRO A 242 9.26 -12.39 11.41
C PRO A 242 9.30 -12.44 9.87
N ASN A 243 8.16 -12.66 9.22
CA ASN A 243 8.05 -12.73 7.76
C ASN A 243 7.73 -11.36 7.11
N HIS A 244 7.59 -10.27 7.87
CA HIS A 244 7.19 -8.97 7.34
C HIS A 244 8.19 -8.45 6.30
N PRO A 245 7.75 -8.05 5.09
CA PRO A 245 8.65 -7.54 4.07
C PRO A 245 9.10 -6.12 4.44
N ILE A 246 10.40 -5.96 4.70
CA ILE A 246 11.08 -4.69 4.94
C ILE A 246 11.82 -4.30 3.66
N LEU A 247 11.63 -3.05 3.23
CA LEU A 247 12.31 -2.49 2.06
C LEU A 247 13.69 -1.99 2.49
N ILE A 248 14.74 -2.47 1.83
CA ILE A 248 16.12 -2.05 2.06
C ILE A 248 16.76 -1.50 0.77
N LEU A 249 17.77 -0.66 0.93
CA LEU A 249 18.67 -0.25 -0.14
C LEU A 249 19.89 -1.18 -0.18
N THR A 250 20.20 -1.70 -1.37
CA THR A 250 21.43 -2.45 -1.69
C THR A 250 22.18 -1.77 -2.83
N GLN A 251 23.37 -2.27 -3.16
CA GLN A 251 24.14 -1.78 -4.32
C GLN A 251 23.39 -1.97 -5.65
N ASP A 252 22.57 -3.01 -5.75
CA ASP A 252 21.71 -3.30 -6.91
C ASP A 252 20.36 -2.55 -6.88
N GLY A 253 20.13 -1.65 -5.91
CA GLY A 253 18.91 -0.86 -5.76
C GLY A 253 17.99 -1.33 -4.64
N LEU A 254 16.68 -1.19 -4.85
CA LEU A 254 15.67 -1.46 -3.82
C LEU A 254 15.31 -2.95 -3.75
N LYS A 255 15.36 -3.52 -2.53
CA LYS A 255 15.08 -4.95 -2.30
C LYS A 255 14.19 -5.18 -1.09
N TRP A 256 13.21 -6.05 -1.23
CA TRP A 256 12.41 -6.55 -0.10
C TRP A 256 13.11 -7.75 0.56
N ILE A 257 13.29 -7.70 1.88
CA ILE A 257 13.74 -8.83 2.71
C ILE A 257 12.78 -9.06 3.87
N LYS A 258 12.79 -10.22 4.52
CA LYS A 258 11.92 -10.45 5.68
C LYS A 258 12.52 -9.80 6.92
N ALA A 259 11.68 -9.32 7.85
CA ALA A 259 12.11 -8.63 9.06
C ALA A 259 13.12 -9.45 9.90
N LYS A 260 12.94 -10.77 9.98
CA LYS A 260 13.89 -11.68 10.66
C LYS A 260 15.29 -11.74 10.03
N ASP A 261 15.42 -11.35 8.77
CA ASP A 261 16.65 -11.37 7.97
C ASP A 261 17.30 -9.96 7.91
N VAL A 262 16.71 -8.96 8.60
CA VAL A 262 17.28 -7.61 8.75
C VAL A 262 18.45 -7.64 9.74
N THR A 263 19.52 -6.91 9.44
CA THR A 263 20.74 -6.81 10.26
C THR A 263 21.17 -5.34 10.35
N SER A 264 22.11 -5.03 11.24
CA SER A 264 22.70 -3.68 11.39
C SER A 264 23.36 -3.12 10.13
N ASN A 265 23.65 -3.97 9.14
CA ASN A 265 24.32 -3.57 7.90
C ASN A 265 23.33 -3.18 6.78
N HIS A 266 22.02 -3.27 7.03
CA HIS A 266 20.99 -2.94 6.04
C HIS A 266 20.45 -1.52 6.23
N ILE A 267 20.48 -0.73 5.15
CA ILE A 267 19.82 0.58 5.10
C ILE A 267 18.33 0.35 4.85
N VAL A 268 17.49 0.58 5.86
CA VAL A 268 16.03 0.46 5.75
C VAL A 268 15.46 1.72 5.08
N ILE A 269 14.49 1.55 4.17
CA ILE A 269 13.81 2.68 3.52
C ILE A 269 12.63 3.17 4.36
N GLY A 270 12.73 4.41 4.83
CA GLY A 270 11.64 5.18 5.45
C GLY A 270 11.04 6.22 4.51
N ILE A 271 9.92 6.81 4.91
CA ILE A 271 9.24 7.89 4.16
C ILE A 271 9.69 9.25 4.72
N ARG A 272 10.34 10.09 3.89
CA ARG A 272 10.79 11.44 4.31
C ARG A 272 9.67 12.48 4.38
N LYS A 273 8.62 12.34 3.57
CA LYS A 273 7.51 13.28 3.48
C LYS A 273 6.26 12.57 2.97
N LEU A 274 5.12 12.85 3.60
CA LEU A 274 3.79 12.51 3.09
C LEU A 274 3.06 13.80 2.73
N SER A 275 2.23 13.74 1.69
CA SER A 275 1.32 14.81 1.32
C SER A 275 -0.08 14.51 1.88
N CYS A 276 -0.46 15.21 2.94
CA CYS A 276 -1.83 15.25 3.43
C CYS A 276 -2.61 16.32 2.64
N LYS A 277 -3.88 16.05 2.34
CA LYS A 277 -4.81 17.07 1.84
C LYS A 277 -5.30 17.92 3.02
N SER A 278 -5.46 19.22 2.80
CA SER A 278 -5.86 20.16 3.86
C SER A 278 -7.32 20.55 3.72
N ASN A 279 -8.15 20.07 4.65
CA ASN A 279 -9.58 20.45 4.79
C ASN A 279 -9.89 21.14 6.13
N SER A 280 -8.88 21.40 6.97
CA SER A 280 -9.06 22.07 8.26
C SER A 280 -9.52 23.53 8.14
N LYS A 281 -10.26 23.98 9.16
CA LYS A 281 -10.70 25.38 9.34
C LYS A 281 -9.74 26.21 10.21
N LEU A 282 -8.73 25.59 10.80
CA LEU A 282 -7.75 26.27 11.67
C LEU A 282 -6.85 27.20 10.86
N ASP A 283 -6.55 28.38 11.41
CA ASP A 283 -5.51 29.25 10.87
C ASP A 283 -4.17 29.11 11.62
N ILE A 284 -3.19 29.93 11.20
CA ILE A 284 -1.83 29.93 11.75
C ILE A 284 -1.84 30.25 13.26
N LYS A 285 -2.68 31.20 13.72
CA LYS A 285 -2.76 31.54 15.15
C LYS A 285 -3.40 30.42 15.96
N ASP A 286 -4.44 29.79 15.41
CA ASP A 286 -5.05 28.60 16.03
C ASP A 286 -4.02 27.47 16.17
N GLY A 287 -3.19 27.24 15.15
CA GLY A 287 -2.06 26.30 15.19
C GLY A 287 -1.09 26.61 16.34
N TYR A 288 -0.54 27.82 16.42
CA TYR A 288 0.42 28.20 17.47
C TYR A 288 -0.17 28.10 18.88
N PHE A 289 -1.42 28.57 19.08
CA PHE A 289 -2.11 28.44 20.36
C PHE A 289 -2.30 26.97 20.77
N LEU A 290 -2.68 26.10 19.82
CA LEU A 290 -2.80 24.66 20.06
C LEU A 290 -1.45 24.03 20.44
N GLY A 291 -0.35 24.46 19.82
CA GLY A 291 1.00 24.01 20.18
C GLY A 291 1.34 24.34 21.63
N LEU A 292 1.16 25.60 22.03
CA LEU A 292 1.35 26.09 23.40
C LEU A 292 0.44 25.37 24.41
N PHE A 293 -0.82 25.11 24.05
CA PHE A 293 -1.75 24.40 24.93
C PHE A 293 -1.39 22.91 25.10
N ILE A 294 -0.88 22.25 24.05
CA ILE A 294 -0.37 20.88 24.19
C ILE A 294 0.93 20.85 24.99
N ALA A 295 1.83 21.84 24.86
CA ALA A 295 3.03 21.99 25.68
C ALA A 295 2.71 22.24 27.17
N ASP A 296 2.19 23.42 27.50
CA ASP A 296 2.07 23.94 28.87
C ASP A 296 0.63 23.95 29.43
N GLY A 297 -0.33 23.42 28.67
CA GLY A 297 -1.73 23.35 29.09
C GLY A 297 -1.99 22.33 30.20
N THR A 298 -2.87 22.70 31.12
CA THR A 298 -3.52 21.83 32.11
C THR A 298 -5.04 21.97 32.01
N THR A 299 -5.78 20.92 32.39
CA THR A 299 -7.26 20.86 32.27
C THR A 299 -8.01 21.24 33.55
N ASN A 300 -7.33 21.32 34.70
CA ASN A 300 -8.00 21.57 35.98
C ASN A 300 -7.31 22.65 36.83
N PRO A 301 -7.73 23.93 36.70
CA PRO A 301 -8.61 24.47 35.67
C PRO A 301 -7.89 24.62 34.32
N TYR A 302 -8.64 24.71 33.23
CA TYR A 302 -8.09 25.02 31.90
C TYR A 302 -7.17 26.25 31.94
N SER A 303 -5.88 26.05 31.73
CA SER A 303 -4.90 27.13 31.75
C SER A 303 -3.59 26.75 31.08
N ILE A 304 -2.87 27.78 30.60
CA ILE A 304 -1.47 27.69 30.16
C ILE A 304 -0.60 28.40 31.21
N VAL A 305 0.56 27.83 31.50
CA VAL A 305 1.57 28.44 32.39
C VAL A 305 2.79 28.82 31.57
N THR A 306 3.30 30.04 31.71
CA THR A 306 4.53 30.46 31.00
C THR A 306 5.35 31.44 31.82
N THR A 307 6.63 31.61 31.47
CA THR A 307 7.50 32.69 31.98
C THR A 307 7.84 33.75 30.93
N SER A 308 7.41 33.57 29.67
CA SER A 308 7.61 34.53 28.58
C SER A 308 6.50 35.58 28.57
N PRO A 309 6.83 36.89 28.66
CA PRO A 309 5.88 37.97 28.42
C PRO A 309 5.35 37.99 26.97
N GLU A 310 6.14 37.51 26.01
CA GLU A 310 5.76 37.43 24.60
C GLU A 310 4.63 36.42 24.38
N ILE A 311 4.79 35.19 24.92
CA ILE A 311 3.76 34.14 24.89
C ILE A 311 2.51 34.58 25.65
N LEU A 312 2.66 35.22 26.81
CA LEU A 312 1.55 35.82 27.56
C LEU A 312 0.74 36.81 26.70
N ASN A 313 1.43 37.77 26.07
CA ASN A 313 0.80 38.78 25.23
C ASN A 313 0.12 38.16 23.99
N PHE A 314 0.75 37.17 23.36
CA PHE A 314 0.13 36.41 22.26
C PHE A 314 -1.17 35.75 22.71
N ILE A 315 -1.18 35.02 23.83
CA ILE A 315 -2.37 34.29 24.30
C ILE A 315 -3.50 35.27 24.64
N ILE A 316 -3.21 36.42 25.26
CA ILE A 316 -4.20 37.46 25.54
C ILE A 316 -4.82 37.99 24.23
N GLN A 317 -3.98 38.38 23.27
CA GLN A 317 -4.45 38.91 21.98
C GLN A 317 -5.26 37.87 21.19
N TYR A 318 -4.79 36.63 21.16
CA TYR A 318 -5.47 35.51 20.52
C TYR A 318 -6.88 35.31 21.08
N ILE A 319 -7.03 35.25 22.41
CA ILE A 319 -8.32 35.04 23.08
C ILE A 319 -9.24 36.26 22.89
N GLU A 320 -8.73 37.49 22.99
CA GLU A 320 -9.52 38.71 22.74
C GLU A 320 -10.01 38.79 21.28
N GLU A 321 -9.18 38.40 20.31
CA GLU A 321 -9.50 38.40 18.88
C GLU A 321 -10.46 37.28 18.46
N LYS A 322 -10.28 36.06 18.99
CA LYS A 322 -10.99 34.85 18.54
C LYS A 322 -12.21 34.49 19.39
N ASP A 323 -12.14 34.72 20.70
CA ASP A 323 -13.16 34.32 21.67
C ASP A 323 -13.88 35.52 22.33
N HIS A 324 -13.40 36.74 22.06
CA HIS A 324 -13.99 38.00 22.50
C HIS A 324 -14.16 38.14 24.03
N TYR A 325 -13.20 37.61 24.80
CA TYR A 325 -13.09 37.86 26.24
C TYR A 325 -11.66 38.14 26.67
N LYS A 326 -11.48 38.75 27.84
CA LYS A 326 -10.17 38.92 28.47
C LYS A 326 -9.90 37.74 29.42
N PRO A 327 -8.82 36.96 29.25
CA PRO A 327 -8.51 35.84 30.13
C PRO A 327 -8.08 36.34 31.52
N THR A 328 -8.30 35.51 32.55
CA THR A 328 -7.87 35.83 33.92
C THR A 328 -6.43 35.41 34.11
N ILE A 329 -5.55 36.36 34.43
CA ILE A 329 -4.11 36.13 34.61
C ILE A 329 -3.80 36.11 36.11
N LYS A 330 -3.15 35.04 36.58
CA LYS A 330 -2.51 34.99 37.91
C LYS A 330 -1.00 35.15 37.70
N VAL A 331 -0.37 36.00 38.51
CA VAL A 331 1.08 36.24 38.45
C VAL A 331 1.70 35.79 39.76
N ASP A 332 2.69 34.90 39.67
CA ASP A 332 3.52 34.49 40.80
C ASP A 332 4.89 35.15 40.70
N THR A 333 5.19 36.00 41.68
CA THR A 333 6.42 36.80 41.77
C THR A 333 7.41 36.29 42.82
N ARG A 334 7.20 35.07 43.37
CA ARG A 334 8.11 34.46 44.36
C ARG A 334 9.55 34.34 43.86
N ASN A 335 9.75 34.24 42.55
CA ASN A 335 11.04 34.44 41.90
C ASN A 335 11.07 35.80 41.20
N SER A 336 11.62 36.82 41.85
CA SER A 336 11.62 38.21 41.36
C SER A 336 12.36 38.42 40.03
N LYS A 337 13.16 37.45 39.56
CA LYS A 337 13.88 37.53 38.27
C LYS A 337 13.12 36.93 37.10
N LYS A 338 12.12 36.07 37.35
CA LYS A 338 11.27 35.43 36.34
C LYS A 338 9.87 35.23 36.94
N PRO A 339 8.93 36.17 36.74
CA PRO A 339 7.54 35.95 37.13
C PRO A 339 6.96 34.77 36.34
N VAL A 340 6.10 33.99 37.00
CA VAL A 340 5.34 32.92 36.35
C VAL A 340 3.91 33.42 36.13
N TYR A 341 3.43 33.30 34.90
CA TYR A 341 2.09 33.68 34.49
C TYR A 341 1.24 32.43 34.33
N THR A 342 0.08 32.38 34.98
CA THR A 342 -0.95 31.35 34.76
C THR A 342 -2.16 32.01 34.14
N ILE A 343 -2.48 31.62 32.91
CA ILE A 343 -3.52 32.23 32.08
C ILE A 343 -4.72 31.30 32.07
N LEU A 344 -5.81 31.69 32.73
CA LEU A 344 -7.03 30.87 32.80
C LEU A 344 -7.84 31.01 31.50
N ILE A 345 -8.17 29.87 30.91
CA ILE A 345 -8.86 29.72 29.63
C ILE A 345 -10.28 29.21 29.90
N ARG A 346 -11.26 29.67 29.11
CA ARG A 346 -12.65 29.18 29.18
C ARG A 346 -12.80 27.90 28.35
N GLU A 347 -13.67 27.01 28.81
CA GLU A 347 -14.05 25.78 28.09
C GLU A 347 -14.49 26.07 26.65
N ALA A 348 -15.25 27.14 26.41
CA ALA A 348 -15.67 27.57 25.07
C ALA A 348 -14.51 27.84 24.08
N THR A 349 -13.33 28.28 24.55
CA THR A 349 -12.12 28.41 23.70
C THR A 349 -11.67 27.05 23.17
N LEU A 350 -11.76 26.02 24.02
CA LEU A 350 -11.37 24.64 23.70
C LEU A 350 -12.42 23.95 22.84
N GLU A 351 -13.71 24.18 23.12
CA GLU A 351 -14.82 23.70 22.27
C GLU A 351 -14.72 24.26 20.85
N ARG A 352 -14.42 25.56 20.66
CA ARG A 352 -14.20 26.15 19.33
C ARG A 352 -13.07 25.45 18.56
N LEU A 353 -12.06 24.97 19.27
CA LEU A 353 -10.90 24.26 18.73
C LEU A 353 -11.09 22.73 18.67
N ASN A 354 -12.29 22.23 18.98
CA ASN A 354 -12.64 20.80 19.05
C ASN A 354 -11.80 19.99 20.06
N LEU A 355 -11.26 20.64 21.09
CA LEU A 355 -10.44 20.03 22.13
C LEU A 355 -11.29 19.46 23.29
N HIS A 356 -11.99 18.35 23.04
CA HIS A 356 -12.85 17.68 24.03
C HIS A 356 -12.11 16.64 24.90
N TYR A 357 -10.83 16.83 25.20
CA TYR A 357 -9.96 15.78 25.73
C TYR A 357 -9.49 16.03 27.16
N ASP A 358 -9.57 15.00 28.02
CA ASP A 358 -8.96 14.99 29.36
C ASP A 358 -7.44 14.80 29.25
N PHE A 359 -6.72 15.89 29.02
CA PHE A 359 -5.26 15.88 28.90
C PHE A 359 -4.56 15.67 30.25
N LYS A 360 -4.10 14.45 30.50
CA LYS A 360 -3.04 14.17 31.47
C LYS A 360 -1.70 14.22 30.75
N ALA A 361 -0.62 14.55 31.45
CA ALA A 361 0.72 14.64 30.83
C ALA A 361 1.12 13.35 30.05
N GLN A 362 0.69 12.18 30.53
CA GLN A 362 0.92 10.88 29.89
C GLN A 362 -0.01 10.56 28.69
N THR A 363 -1.07 11.34 28.49
CA THR A 363 -2.10 11.14 27.46
C THR A 363 -2.23 12.34 26.51
N LYS A 364 -1.25 13.26 26.51
CA LYS A 364 -1.14 14.32 25.51
C LYS A 364 -0.89 13.71 24.13
N PHE A 365 -1.58 14.23 23.12
CA PHE A 365 -1.46 13.82 21.72
C PHE A 365 -1.75 15.03 20.82
N ILE A 366 -1.35 14.94 19.55
CA ILE A 366 -1.58 16.00 18.55
C ILE A 366 -3.03 15.90 18.04
N PRO A 367 -3.84 16.99 18.10
CA PRO A 367 -5.21 16.97 17.60
C PRO A 367 -5.31 16.56 16.12
N GLU A 368 -6.38 15.85 15.76
CA GLU A 368 -6.59 15.34 14.40
C GLU A 368 -6.71 16.49 13.38
N GLU A 369 -7.23 17.62 13.82
CA GLU A 369 -7.36 18.88 13.09
C GLU A 369 -6.00 19.38 12.58
N ILE A 370 -4.92 19.20 13.35
CA ILE A 370 -3.57 19.60 12.96
C ILE A 370 -3.07 18.74 11.80
N PHE A 371 -3.23 17.41 11.86
CA PHE A 371 -2.84 16.50 10.77
C PHE A 371 -3.61 16.75 9.46
N ASN A 372 -4.81 17.34 9.56
CA ASN A 372 -5.67 17.72 8.43
C ASN A 372 -5.54 19.20 8.01
N SER A 373 -4.59 19.93 8.60
CA SER A 373 -4.34 21.35 8.31
C SER A 373 -3.28 21.54 7.22
N ASN A 374 -3.18 22.77 6.70
CA ASN A 374 -2.12 23.13 5.76
C ASN A 374 -0.75 23.17 6.46
N ILE A 375 0.32 23.12 5.66
CA ILE A 375 1.70 23.03 6.16
C ILE A 375 2.12 24.23 7.02
N GLU A 376 1.56 25.42 6.81
CA GLU A 376 1.90 26.61 7.63
C GLU A 376 1.22 26.54 9.01
N VAL A 377 -0.01 26.02 9.11
CA VAL A 377 -0.65 25.74 10.41
C VAL A 377 0.11 24.64 11.17
N ILE A 378 0.55 23.58 10.49
CA ILE A 378 1.35 22.50 11.10
C ILE A 378 2.70 23.04 11.62
N LYS A 379 3.42 23.84 10.82
CA LYS A 379 4.64 24.53 11.27
C LYS A 379 4.37 25.41 12.48
N SER A 380 3.26 26.16 12.48
CA SER A 380 2.90 27.06 13.55
C SER A 380 2.56 26.31 14.85
N PHE A 381 1.88 25.16 14.75
CA PHE A 381 1.67 24.25 15.87
C PHE A 381 2.99 23.71 16.44
N ILE A 382 3.92 23.27 15.58
CA ILE A 382 5.24 22.82 16.02
C ILE A 382 6.03 23.95 16.69
N ALA A 383 5.96 25.17 16.17
CA ALA A 383 6.59 26.34 16.80
C ALA A 383 6.00 26.62 18.20
N GLY A 384 4.67 26.57 18.36
CA GLY A 384 4.03 26.74 19.66
C GLY A 384 4.37 25.63 20.66
N LEU A 385 4.56 24.39 20.18
CA LEU A 385 5.00 23.28 21.01
C LEU A 385 6.45 23.47 21.50
N ILE A 386 7.35 23.93 20.61
CA ILE A 386 8.75 24.23 20.92
C ILE A 386 8.88 25.45 21.85
N ASP A 387 8.07 26.50 21.64
CA ASP A 387 8.15 27.72 22.47
C ASP A 387 7.60 27.51 23.90
N GLY A 388 6.77 26.49 24.12
CA GLY A 388 6.32 26.07 25.46
C GLY A 388 7.32 25.11 26.14
N ASP A 389 7.49 23.92 25.58
CA ASP A 389 8.21 22.80 26.25
C ASP A 389 9.68 22.64 25.78
N GLY A 390 10.10 23.36 24.73
CA GLY A 390 11.39 23.18 24.08
C GLY A 390 12.57 23.78 24.85
N TYR A 391 13.66 23.01 24.97
CA TYR A 391 14.90 23.46 25.59
C TYR A 391 16.04 23.56 24.58
N VAL A 392 16.52 24.78 24.32
CA VAL A 392 17.66 25.02 23.42
C VAL A 392 18.99 24.83 24.17
N GLU A 393 19.66 23.68 24.01
CA GLU A 393 21.03 23.49 24.51
C GLU A 393 22.04 24.19 23.57
N VAL A 394 22.30 25.47 23.85
CA VAL A 394 23.19 26.36 23.07
C VAL A 394 24.61 25.79 22.85
N SER A 395 25.04 24.85 23.71
CA SER A 395 26.33 24.16 23.63
C SER A 395 26.50 23.25 22.40
N LYS A 396 25.40 22.78 21.77
CA LYS A 396 25.44 21.77 20.68
C LYS A 396 24.62 22.13 19.45
N GLY A 397 23.77 23.16 19.51
CA GLY A 397 22.93 23.55 18.36
C GLY A 397 21.84 22.53 18.02
N HIS A 398 21.44 21.72 18.98
CA HIS A 398 20.31 20.79 18.86
C HIS A 398 19.10 21.33 19.64
N LEU A 399 17.91 21.20 19.05
CA LEU A 399 16.66 21.18 19.79
C LEU A 399 16.56 19.80 20.45
N VAL A 400 16.23 19.78 21.75
CA VAL A 400 15.97 18.57 22.55
C VAL A 400 14.52 18.56 22.96
#